data_AF-A0A4R6G9N9-F1
#
_entry.id   AF-A0A4R6G9N9-F1
#
_cell.length_a   1.000
_cell.length_b   1.000
_cell.length_c   1.000
_cell.angle_alpha   90.00
_cell.angle_beta   90.00
_cell.angle_gamma   90.00
#
_symmetry.space_group_name_H-M   'P 1'
#
loop_
_entity.id
_entity.type
_entity.pdbx_description
1 polymer ?
#
loop_
_entity_poly.entity_id
_entity_poly.type
_entity_poly.pdbx_seq_one_letter_code
_entity_poly.pdbx_strand_id
1 'polypeptide(L)'
;MPVPPIPLSANGYVDDAAAALQGSNVYVSNEVGNASTLAQQLDQQVGDASIGVAVFSENAGLEGSASDIVSELAAANPGYDTIIVAVGDDVAAGSRTLQAGEALRIANESEQASDSVDAALTQTVQQIIAVTPQAEQGGVDAGPVVGIAVAVALLVGAGIAVVGAVRARRRRAAADRGLPDAVRAQVATLRGLVPEYAAVGASGDAVAARAAQEIAILADNVTELFNRLDRRSAADQVDIAAVEYDDKLRKLTAALNRDYLLDVLRHPNLWDDPDDRVREVQGALDGVSTELVENIKQVNARRGLHFQVSLDGLIGRRKELQDWDRAFDQASEDGTPPPSAPRR
;
A
#
# COMPACT_ATOMS: atom_id res chain seq x y z
N MET A 1 22.74 -48.70 1.02
CA MET A 1 21.41 -48.57 0.39
C MET A 1 21.49 -47.38 -0.55
N PRO A 2 21.36 -47.54 -1.87
CA PRO A 2 21.30 -46.40 -2.77
C PRO A 2 20.05 -45.58 -2.44
N VAL A 3 20.24 -44.28 -2.25
CA VAL A 3 19.16 -43.31 -2.08
C VAL A 3 18.32 -43.35 -3.36
N PRO A 4 17.00 -43.59 -3.29
CA PRO A 4 16.18 -43.53 -4.49
C PRO A 4 16.26 -42.13 -5.10
N PRO A 5 16.34 -42.01 -6.43
CA PRO A 5 16.24 -40.71 -7.08
C PRO A 5 14.90 -40.08 -6.67
N ILE A 6 14.96 -38.88 -6.10
CA ILE A 6 13.79 -38.04 -5.86
C ILE A 6 13.14 -37.86 -7.25
N PRO A 7 11.86 -38.18 -7.43
CA PRO A 7 11.19 -37.91 -8.69
C PRO A 7 11.31 -36.41 -8.96
N LEU A 8 11.80 -36.03 -10.14
CA LEU A 8 11.59 -34.68 -10.65
C LEU A 8 10.06 -34.52 -10.72
N SER A 9 9.48 -33.79 -9.78
CA SER A 9 8.04 -33.54 -9.74
C SER A 9 7.61 -33.03 -11.11
N ALA A 10 6.67 -33.73 -11.76
CA ALA A 10 5.99 -33.23 -12.95
C ALA A 10 4.96 -32.13 -12.60
N ASN A 11 5.01 -31.62 -11.36
CA ASN A 11 4.15 -30.62 -10.76
C ASN A 11 4.98 -29.34 -10.59
N GLY A 12 4.37 -28.16 -10.78
CA GLY A 12 5.09 -26.89 -10.76
C GLY A 12 5.66 -26.56 -9.37
N TYR A 13 6.53 -25.54 -9.29
CA TYR A 13 7.06 -25.03 -8.02
C TYR A 13 5.95 -24.74 -7.01
N VAL A 14 4.85 -24.12 -7.47
CA VAL A 14 3.72 -23.74 -6.61
C VAL A 14 2.99 -24.96 -6.06
N ASP A 15 2.84 -26.03 -6.85
CA ASP A 15 2.16 -27.27 -6.42
C ASP A 15 2.95 -27.97 -5.31
N ASP A 16 4.29 -28.01 -5.44
CA ASP A 16 5.17 -28.61 -4.43
C ASP A 16 5.10 -27.83 -3.11
N ALA A 17 5.10 -26.50 -3.18
CA ALA A 17 4.91 -25.65 -2.00
C ALA A 17 3.51 -25.80 -1.39
N ALA A 18 2.47 -25.88 -2.23
CA ALA A 18 1.09 -26.05 -1.77
C ALA A 18 0.93 -27.38 -1.02
N ALA A 19 1.51 -28.47 -1.51
CA ALA A 19 1.48 -29.76 -0.85
C ALA A 19 2.28 -29.76 0.47
N ALA A 20 3.46 -29.14 0.48
CA ALA A 20 4.27 -29.02 1.69
C ALA A 20 3.57 -28.23 2.80
N LEU A 21 2.90 -27.13 2.43
CA LEU A 21 2.22 -26.24 3.36
C LEU A 21 0.99 -26.87 4.05
N GLN A 22 0.48 -28.00 3.54
CA GLN A 22 -0.59 -28.76 4.22
C GLN A 22 -0.10 -29.46 5.49
N GLY A 23 1.21 -29.72 5.62
CA GLY A 23 1.82 -30.44 6.75
C GLY A 23 2.85 -29.64 7.55
N SER A 24 3.19 -28.42 7.12
CA SER A 24 4.21 -27.56 7.70
C SER A 24 3.90 -26.09 7.43
N ASN A 25 4.30 -25.19 8.33
CA ASN A 25 4.15 -23.75 8.13
C ASN A 25 5.19 -23.17 7.16
N VAL A 26 6.28 -23.91 6.90
CA VAL A 26 7.42 -23.43 6.13
C VAL A 26 7.75 -24.40 5.01
N TYR A 27 7.91 -23.86 3.80
CA TYR A 27 8.47 -24.52 2.63
C TYR A 27 9.63 -23.70 2.07
N VAL A 28 10.76 -24.36 1.77
CA VAL A 28 11.89 -23.75 1.08
C VAL A 28 12.32 -24.68 -0.04
N SER A 29 12.31 -24.19 -1.27
CA SER A 29 12.72 -24.95 -2.45
C SER A 29 14.18 -25.42 -2.31
N ASN A 30 14.43 -26.65 -2.75
CA ASN A 30 15.77 -27.26 -2.74
C ASN A 30 16.79 -26.51 -3.61
N GLU A 31 16.32 -25.64 -4.50
CA GLU A 31 17.15 -24.80 -5.36
C GLU A 31 17.67 -23.54 -4.66
N VAL A 32 17.15 -23.22 -3.47
CA VAL A 32 17.66 -22.13 -2.65
C VAL A 32 18.97 -22.58 -1.99
N GLY A 33 20.05 -21.81 -2.20
CA GLY A 33 21.42 -22.24 -1.84
C GLY A 33 21.63 -22.60 -0.36
N ASN A 34 20.84 -22.02 0.55
CA ASN A 34 20.84 -22.28 2.00
C ASN A 34 19.53 -22.92 2.50
N ALA A 35 18.78 -23.62 1.64
CA ALA A 35 17.40 -24.07 1.89
C ALA A 35 17.16 -24.70 3.28
N SER A 36 17.99 -25.65 3.68
CA SER A 36 17.83 -26.37 4.97
C SER A 36 18.02 -25.47 6.19
N THR A 37 18.98 -24.55 6.13
CA THR A 37 19.26 -23.61 7.23
C THR A 37 18.17 -22.55 7.31
N LEU A 38 17.74 -22.02 6.16
CA LEU A 38 16.68 -21.03 6.08
C LEU A 38 15.34 -21.61 6.55
N ALA A 39 15.01 -22.84 6.15
CA ALA A 39 13.80 -23.53 6.61
C ALA A 39 13.77 -23.67 8.13
N GLN A 40 14.88 -24.07 8.76
CA GLN A 40 14.97 -24.19 10.23
C GLN A 40 14.84 -22.84 10.94
N GLN A 41 15.42 -21.78 10.37
CA GLN A 41 15.32 -20.43 10.93
C GLN A 41 13.89 -19.89 10.86
N LEU A 42 13.24 -20.07 9.71
CA LEU A 42 11.86 -19.65 9.52
C LEU A 42 10.91 -20.47 10.41
N ASP A 43 11.11 -21.77 10.54
CA ASP A 43 10.28 -22.63 11.40
C ASP A 43 10.36 -22.22 12.89
N GLN A 44 11.53 -21.75 13.34
CA GLN A 44 11.70 -21.20 14.70
C GLN A 44 10.99 -19.85 14.90
N GLN A 45 10.82 -19.07 13.84
CA GLN A 45 10.20 -17.75 13.90
C GLN A 45 8.69 -17.82 13.69
N VAL A 46 8.24 -18.70 12.80
CA VAL A 46 6.84 -18.95 12.47
C VAL A 46 6.26 -19.87 13.55
N GLY A 47 6.12 -19.32 14.76
CA GLY A 47 5.51 -20.00 15.90
C GLY A 47 3.97 -20.02 15.85
N ASP A 48 3.38 -19.37 14.86
CA ASP A 48 1.94 -19.26 14.65
C ASP A 48 1.49 -20.21 13.53
N ALA A 49 0.57 -21.12 13.85
CA ALA A 49 0.00 -22.08 12.91
C ALA A 49 -0.87 -21.42 11.81
N SER A 50 -1.17 -20.12 11.94
CA SER A 50 -1.95 -19.36 10.96
C SER A 50 -1.09 -18.63 9.91
N ILE A 51 0.25 -18.75 9.97
CA ILE A 51 1.17 -18.14 9.00
C ILE A 51 1.88 -19.23 8.19
N GLY A 52 1.73 -19.18 6.86
CA GLY A 52 2.46 -20.02 5.92
C GLY A 52 3.56 -19.23 5.21
N VAL A 53 4.76 -19.80 5.07
CA VAL A 53 5.92 -19.19 4.40
C VAL A 53 6.44 -20.12 3.31
N ALA A 54 6.56 -19.60 2.09
CA ALA A 54 7.15 -20.34 0.96
C ALA A 54 8.31 -19.56 0.32
N VAL A 55 9.47 -20.18 0.19
CA VAL A 55 10.66 -19.56 -0.39
C VAL A 55 11.09 -20.35 -1.64
N PHE A 56 11.27 -19.64 -2.74
CA PHE A 56 11.63 -20.20 -4.03
C PHE A 56 12.91 -19.56 -4.59
N SER A 57 13.56 -20.31 -5.49
CA SER A 57 14.60 -19.74 -6.36
C SER A 57 13.98 -18.77 -7.37
N GLU A 58 14.82 -17.97 -8.03
CA GLU A 58 14.41 -17.10 -9.14
C GLU A 58 13.67 -17.85 -10.27
N ASN A 59 13.90 -19.16 -10.40
CA ASN A 59 13.26 -19.99 -11.44
C ASN A 59 11.74 -20.09 -11.25
N ALA A 60 11.22 -20.02 -10.02
CA ALA A 60 9.78 -20.00 -9.78
C ALA A 60 9.10 -18.74 -10.32
N GLY A 61 9.88 -17.67 -10.57
CA GLY A 61 9.41 -16.46 -11.26
C GLY A 61 8.94 -16.70 -12.69
N LEU A 62 9.23 -17.88 -13.26
CA LEU A 62 8.70 -18.32 -14.56
C LEU A 62 7.25 -18.82 -14.49
N GLU A 63 6.79 -19.27 -13.31
CA GLU A 63 5.42 -19.75 -13.10
C GLU A 63 4.47 -18.62 -12.69
N GLY A 64 4.97 -17.61 -11.99
CA GLY A 64 4.18 -16.44 -11.58
C GLY A 64 5.01 -15.46 -10.76
N SER A 65 4.46 -14.26 -10.53
CA SER A 65 5.08 -13.34 -9.57
C SER A 65 4.90 -13.83 -8.13
N ALA A 66 5.72 -13.35 -7.19
CA ALA A 66 5.56 -13.68 -5.77
C ALA A 66 4.12 -13.44 -5.27
N SER A 67 3.44 -12.40 -5.76
CA SER A 67 2.03 -12.12 -5.40
C SER A 67 1.01 -13.06 -6.06
N ASP A 68 1.28 -13.54 -7.28
CA ASP A 68 0.44 -14.56 -7.92
C ASP A 68 0.55 -15.87 -7.14
N ILE A 69 1.77 -16.24 -6.78
CA ILE A 69 2.07 -17.42 -5.97
C ILE A 69 1.44 -17.30 -4.57
N VAL A 70 1.45 -16.11 -3.93
CA VAL A 70 0.70 -15.87 -2.69
C VAL A 70 -0.78 -16.20 -2.87
N SER A 71 -1.39 -15.76 -3.98
CA SER A 71 -2.81 -15.97 -4.24
C SER A 71 -3.13 -17.45 -4.48
N GLU A 72 -2.29 -18.16 -5.23
CA GLU A 72 -2.43 -19.59 -5.49
C GLU A 72 -2.24 -20.43 -4.22
N LEU A 73 -1.21 -20.12 -3.42
CA LEU A 73 -0.96 -20.80 -2.15
C LEU A 73 -2.04 -20.53 -1.12
N ALA A 74 -2.58 -19.31 -1.05
CA ALA A 74 -3.70 -18.98 -0.17
C ALA A 74 -4.98 -19.73 -0.57
N ALA A 75 -5.22 -19.92 -1.87
CA ALA A 75 -6.34 -20.71 -2.38
C ALA A 75 -6.18 -22.20 -2.08
N ALA A 76 -4.97 -22.74 -2.22
CA ALA A 76 -4.66 -24.15 -1.97
C ALA A 76 -4.59 -24.48 -0.46
N ASN A 77 -4.24 -23.50 0.39
CA ASN A 77 -4.08 -23.67 1.83
C ASN A 77 -4.98 -22.71 2.60
N PRO A 78 -6.31 -22.93 2.60
CA PRO A 78 -7.26 -22.06 3.27
C PRO A 78 -7.11 -22.07 4.80
N GLY A 79 -6.25 -22.90 5.40
CA GLY A 79 -5.98 -22.90 6.84
C GLY A 79 -5.13 -21.72 7.34
N TYR A 80 -4.36 -21.07 6.46
CA TYR A 80 -3.50 -19.95 6.85
C TYR A 80 -4.22 -18.61 6.72
N ASP A 81 -4.14 -17.80 7.77
CA ASP A 81 -4.62 -16.42 7.74
C ASP A 81 -3.69 -15.51 6.94
N THR A 82 -2.40 -15.83 6.94
CA THR A 82 -1.38 -15.07 6.20
C THR A 82 -0.43 -15.99 5.45
N ILE A 83 -0.16 -15.67 4.19
CA ILE A 83 0.84 -16.34 3.36
C ILE A 83 1.93 -15.34 3.00
N ILE A 84 3.19 -15.72 3.21
CA ILE A 84 4.38 -14.95 2.85
C ILE A 84 5.16 -15.76 1.81
N VAL A 85 5.56 -15.12 0.72
CA VAL A 85 6.30 -15.76 -0.37
C VAL A 85 7.56 -14.94 -0.68
N ALA A 86 8.68 -15.63 -0.88
CA ALA A 86 9.85 -15.06 -1.51
C ALA A 86 10.20 -15.81 -2.79
N VAL A 87 10.53 -15.08 -3.86
CA VAL A 87 10.99 -15.61 -5.14
C VAL A 87 12.27 -14.87 -5.53
N GLY A 88 13.42 -15.54 -5.42
CA GLY A 88 14.70 -14.83 -5.57
C GLY A 88 14.85 -13.76 -4.49
N ASP A 89 14.95 -12.50 -4.91
CA ASP A 89 15.06 -11.33 -4.03
C ASP A 89 13.71 -10.64 -3.73
N ASP A 90 12.63 -11.04 -4.41
CA ASP A 90 11.31 -10.41 -4.26
C ASP A 90 10.53 -11.04 -3.09
N VAL A 91 9.98 -10.23 -2.18
CA VAL A 91 9.13 -10.71 -1.07
C VAL A 91 7.70 -10.15 -1.22
N ALA A 92 6.70 -11.02 -1.13
CA ALA A 92 5.29 -10.66 -1.12
C ALA A 92 4.56 -11.32 0.04
N ALA A 93 3.48 -10.70 0.52
CA ALA A 93 2.61 -11.31 1.50
C ALA A 93 1.15 -10.94 1.28
N GLY A 94 0.26 -11.86 1.63
CA GLY A 94 -1.18 -11.68 1.58
C GLY A 94 -1.80 -12.19 2.88
N SER A 95 -2.76 -11.43 3.41
CA SER A 95 -3.48 -11.79 4.63
C SER A 95 -4.96 -11.55 4.46
N ARG A 96 -5.77 -12.42 5.08
CA ARG A 96 -7.24 -12.29 5.14
C ARG A 96 -7.73 -11.61 6.42
N THR A 97 -6.88 -11.50 7.44
CA THR A 97 -7.21 -10.95 8.77
C THR A 97 -6.67 -9.54 8.96
N LEU A 98 -5.58 -9.18 8.28
CA LEU A 98 -5.09 -7.82 8.22
C LEU A 98 -5.90 -6.98 7.21
N GLN A 99 -5.81 -5.66 7.33
CA GLN A 99 -6.41 -4.75 6.35
C GLN A 99 -5.90 -5.06 4.93
N ALA A 100 -6.75 -4.84 3.93
CA ALA A 100 -6.40 -5.11 2.54
C ALA A 100 -5.09 -4.40 2.16
N GLY A 101 -4.11 -5.15 1.66
CA GLY A 101 -2.80 -4.63 1.26
C GLY A 101 -1.78 -4.45 2.39
N GLU A 102 -2.16 -4.61 3.67
CA GLU A 102 -1.27 -4.39 4.81
C GLU A 102 -0.12 -5.41 4.89
N ALA A 103 -0.40 -6.69 4.67
CA ALA A 103 0.63 -7.73 4.62
C ALA A 103 1.66 -7.45 3.50
N LEU A 104 1.17 -7.05 2.32
CA LEU A 104 2.02 -6.71 1.18
C LEU A 104 2.88 -5.48 1.47
N ARG A 105 2.32 -4.47 2.16
CA ARG A 105 3.08 -3.30 2.62
C ARG A 105 4.23 -3.70 3.55
N ILE A 106 3.95 -4.56 4.54
CA ILE A 106 4.96 -5.06 5.48
C ILE A 106 6.08 -5.83 4.76
N ALA A 107 5.73 -6.67 3.79
CA ALA A 107 6.70 -7.38 2.96
C ALA A 107 7.61 -6.40 2.20
N ASN A 108 7.01 -5.44 1.50
CA ASN A 108 7.74 -4.42 0.73
C ASN A 108 8.65 -3.55 1.61
N GLU A 109 8.18 -3.15 2.79
CA GLU A 109 8.99 -2.36 3.75
C GLU A 109 10.18 -3.15 4.28
N SER A 110 9.98 -4.45 4.55
CA SER A 110 11.03 -5.33 5.05
C SER A 110 12.07 -5.64 3.99
N GLU A 111 11.66 -5.84 2.74
CA GLU A 111 12.55 -5.98 1.58
C GLU A 111 13.42 -4.73 1.40
N GLN A 112 12.81 -3.54 1.46
CA GLN A 112 13.54 -2.27 1.29
C GLN A 112 14.47 -1.93 2.46
N ALA A 113 14.14 -2.38 3.67
CA ALA A 113 14.91 -2.14 4.88
C ALA A 113 16.09 -3.11 5.05
N SER A 114 16.06 -4.24 4.34
CA SER A 114 17.02 -5.33 4.49
C SER A 114 18.05 -5.36 3.36
N ASP A 115 19.25 -5.85 3.66
CA ASP A 115 20.31 -6.03 2.67
C ASP A 115 20.31 -7.46 2.05
N SER A 116 19.35 -8.32 2.44
CA SER A 116 19.23 -9.72 1.99
C SER A 116 17.80 -10.23 2.14
N VAL A 117 17.38 -11.17 1.28
CA VAL A 117 16.04 -11.78 1.35
C VAL A 117 15.77 -12.50 2.67
N ASP A 118 16.77 -13.17 3.26
CA ASP A 118 16.62 -13.87 4.54
C ASP A 118 16.24 -12.91 5.68
N ALA A 119 16.86 -11.73 5.70
CA ALA A 119 16.56 -10.67 6.65
C ALA A 119 15.18 -10.03 6.36
N ALA A 120 14.85 -9.82 5.08
CA ALA A 120 13.56 -9.29 4.67
C ALA A 120 12.41 -10.23 5.06
N LEU A 121 12.56 -11.53 4.84
CA LEU A 121 11.60 -12.56 5.24
C LEU A 121 11.43 -12.61 6.75
N THR A 122 12.54 -12.68 7.48
CA THR A 122 12.53 -12.68 8.95
C THR A 122 11.79 -11.46 9.51
N GLN A 123 12.11 -10.28 8.97
CA GLN A 123 11.49 -9.03 9.40
C GLN A 123 10.01 -8.96 9.01
N THR A 124 9.63 -9.49 7.84
CA THR A 124 8.23 -9.57 7.39
C THR A 124 7.41 -10.43 8.33
N VAL A 125 7.89 -11.63 8.67
CA VAL A 125 7.24 -12.56 9.61
C VAL A 125 7.04 -11.88 10.96
N GLN A 126 8.07 -11.26 11.51
CA GLN A 126 8.00 -10.59 12.82
C GLN A 126 7.01 -9.43 12.86
N GLN A 127 7.01 -8.60 11.82
CA GLN A 127 6.09 -7.47 11.73
C GLN A 127 4.63 -7.93 11.57
N ILE A 128 4.38 -8.95 10.74
CA ILE A 128 3.04 -9.54 10.58
C ILE A 128 2.55 -10.08 11.92
N ILE A 129 3.37 -10.87 12.63
CA ILE A 129 3.01 -11.37 13.98
C ILE A 129 2.67 -10.21 14.94
N ALA A 130 3.39 -9.09 14.86
CA ALA A 130 3.15 -7.94 15.72
C ALA A 130 1.85 -7.19 15.43
N VAL A 131 1.33 -7.26 14.20
CA VAL A 131 0.09 -6.57 13.80
C VAL A 131 -1.12 -7.51 13.67
N THR A 132 -0.91 -8.82 13.66
CA THR A 132 -2.00 -9.80 13.68
C THR A 132 -2.78 -9.67 15.00
N PRO A 133 -4.11 -9.43 14.95
CA PRO A 133 -4.92 -9.38 16.15
C PRO A 133 -4.86 -10.74 16.86
N GLN A 134 -4.32 -10.78 18.08
CA GLN A 134 -4.37 -12.01 18.87
C GLN A 134 -5.84 -12.30 19.21
N ALA A 135 -6.35 -13.45 18.74
CA ALA A 135 -7.64 -13.93 19.20
C ALA A 135 -7.60 -14.07 20.72
N GLU A 136 -8.48 -13.37 21.44
CA GLU A 136 -8.64 -13.55 22.88
C GLU A 136 -8.98 -15.01 23.15
N GLN A 137 -7.98 -15.79 23.59
CA GLN A 137 -8.22 -17.10 24.15
C GLN A 137 -8.91 -16.90 25.49
N GLY A 138 -10.23 -17.16 25.47
CA GLY A 138 -11.07 -17.18 26.66
C GLY A 138 -10.45 -18.00 27.78
N GLY A 139 -10.49 -17.43 28.98
CA GLY A 139 -9.87 -18.00 30.17
C GLY A 139 -10.28 -19.45 30.44
N VAL A 140 -9.26 -20.28 30.64
CA VAL A 140 -9.38 -21.51 31.41
C VAL A 140 -8.37 -21.41 32.55
N ASP A 141 -8.92 -21.26 33.74
CA ASP A 141 -8.24 -21.17 35.01
C ASP A 141 -7.69 -22.57 35.39
N ALA A 142 -6.37 -22.78 35.30
CA ALA A 142 -5.61 -23.78 36.09
C ALA A 142 -4.08 -23.77 35.82
N GLY A 143 -3.30 -23.13 36.71
CA GLY A 143 -1.94 -23.56 37.06
C GLY A 143 -0.76 -22.91 36.30
N PRO A 144 0.41 -22.76 36.97
CA PRO A 144 1.30 -21.63 36.76
C PRO A 144 2.24 -21.85 35.56
N VAL A 145 2.04 -21.07 34.50
CA VAL A 145 3.05 -20.90 33.44
C VAL A 145 3.40 -19.42 33.36
N VAL A 146 4.70 -19.18 33.41
CA VAL A 146 5.40 -17.90 33.40
C VAL A 146 4.74 -16.89 32.45
N GLY A 147 4.12 -15.86 33.02
CA GLY A 147 3.55 -14.76 32.27
C GLY A 147 4.64 -13.90 31.65
N ILE A 148 4.87 -14.06 30.35
CA ILE A 148 5.51 -13.03 29.54
C ILE A 148 4.42 -12.00 29.23
N ALA A 149 4.31 -11.00 30.09
CA ALA A 149 3.58 -9.79 29.77
C ALA A 149 4.36 -9.03 28.69
N VAL A 150 4.01 -9.22 27.43
CA VAL A 150 4.46 -8.33 26.35
C VAL A 150 3.66 -7.04 26.51
N ALA A 151 4.27 -6.11 27.25
CA ALA A 151 3.79 -4.74 27.32
C ALA A 151 3.81 -4.13 25.92
N VAL A 152 2.63 -3.74 25.43
CA VAL A 152 2.45 -2.92 24.24
C VAL A 152 3.20 -1.61 24.45
N ALA A 153 4.38 -1.51 23.87
CA ALA A 153 5.20 -0.31 23.88
C ALA A 153 4.82 0.59 22.70
N LEU A 154 3.93 1.53 22.98
CA LEU A 154 3.59 2.74 22.20
C LEU A 154 4.78 3.71 22.02
N LEU A 155 5.99 3.23 21.71
CA LEU A 155 7.17 4.08 21.53
C LEU A 155 8.13 3.53 20.47
N VAL A 156 7.88 3.84 19.18
CA VAL A 156 8.95 4.00 18.19
C VAL A 156 8.71 5.28 17.39
N GLY A 157 8.73 6.41 18.09
CA GLY A 157 8.57 7.75 17.51
C GLY A 157 9.81 8.64 17.56
N ALA A 158 10.84 8.36 18.36
CA ALA A 158 11.98 9.26 18.48
C ALA A 158 13.22 8.54 19.01
N GLY A 159 14.26 8.35 18.19
CA GLY A 159 15.56 7.90 18.71
C GLY A 159 16.61 7.49 17.70
N ILE A 160 16.25 6.83 16.59
CA ILE A 160 17.23 6.26 15.64
C ILE A 160 17.25 7.02 14.29
N ALA A 161 16.49 8.12 14.16
CA ALA A 161 16.13 8.69 12.86
C ALA A 161 17.23 9.49 12.13
N VAL A 162 18.37 9.87 12.73
CA VAL A 162 19.22 10.91 12.11
C VAL A 162 20.14 10.37 10.99
N VAL A 163 20.60 9.12 11.07
CA VAL A 163 21.50 8.54 10.03
C VAL A 163 20.71 7.77 8.95
N GLY A 164 19.62 7.11 9.33
CA GLY A 164 18.72 6.39 8.41
C GLY A 164 17.90 7.33 7.52
N ALA A 165 17.37 8.43 8.07
CA ALA A 165 16.56 9.36 7.29
C ALA A 165 17.34 10.03 6.16
N VAL A 166 18.63 10.34 6.34
CA VAL A 166 19.46 10.95 5.29
C VAL A 166 19.77 9.96 4.16
N ARG A 167 20.01 8.68 4.48
CA ARG A 167 20.27 7.63 3.47
C ARG A 167 18.99 7.21 2.74
N ALA A 168 17.86 7.13 3.44
CA ALA A 168 16.54 6.93 2.84
C ALA A 168 16.14 8.10 1.93
N ARG A 169 16.45 9.35 2.32
CA ARG A 169 16.25 10.53 1.45
C ARG A 169 17.08 10.47 0.18
N ARG A 170 18.35 10.03 0.28
CA ARG A 170 19.24 9.88 -0.89
C ARG A 170 18.83 8.73 -1.82
N ARG A 171 18.30 7.63 -1.28
CA ARG A 171 17.76 6.51 -2.08
C ARG A 171 16.42 6.86 -2.72
N ARG A 172 15.49 7.53 -2.01
CA ARG A 172 14.25 8.07 -2.58
C ARG A 172 14.52 9.11 -3.67
N ALA A 173 15.48 10.01 -3.47
CA ALA A 173 15.88 10.96 -4.51
C ALA A 173 16.49 10.31 -5.76
N ALA A 174 17.00 9.07 -5.66
CA ALA A 174 17.45 8.29 -6.81
C ALA A 174 16.28 7.57 -7.50
N ALA A 175 15.32 7.02 -6.73
CA ALA A 175 14.09 6.43 -7.24
C ALA A 175 13.19 7.47 -7.95
N ASP A 176 13.13 8.70 -7.43
CA ASP A 176 12.36 9.80 -8.02
C ASP A 176 12.89 10.24 -9.40
N ARG A 177 14.12 9.86 -9.79
CA ARG A 177 14.63 10.15 -11.15
C ARG A 177 13.98 9.30 -12.24
N GLY A 178 13.38 8.15 -11.90
CA GLY A 178 12.65 7.30 -12.83
C GLY A 178 11.23 7.79 -13.14
N LEU A 179 10.72 8.78 -12.40
CA LEU A 179 9.39 9.33 -12.61
C LEU A 179 9.39 10.37 -13.74
N PRO A 180 8.35 10.42 -14.59
CA PRO A 180 8.08 11.59 -15.45
C PRO A 180 7.96 12.87 -14.63
N ASP A 181 8.39 14.01 -15.19
CA ASP A 181 8.48 15.29 -14.45
C ASP A 181 7.16 15.73 -13.79
N ALA A 182 6.05 15.59 -14.52
CA ALA A 182 4.72 15.97 -14.04
C ALA A 182 4.28 15.12 -12.84
N VAL A 183 4.39 13.79 -12.97
CA VAL A 183 4.09 12.83 -11.89
C VAL A 183 4.99 13.06 -10.69
N ARG A 184 6.29 13.32 -10.91
CA ARG A 184 7.27 13.58 -9.84
C ARG A 184 6.87 14.78 -8.99
N ALA A 185 6.40 15.85 -9.62
CA ALA A 185 5.93 17.04 -8.91
C ALA A 185 4.70 16.75 -8.02
N GLN A 186 3.75 15.95 -8.51
CA GLN A 186 2.57 15.56 -7.73
C GLN A 186 2.95 14.63 -6.56
N VAL A 187 3.81 13.63 -6.80
CA VAL A 187 4.30 12.72 -5.75
C VAL A 187 5.05 13.50 -4.65
N ALA A 188 5.87 14.48 -5.03
CA ALA A 188 6.54 15.35 -4.07
C ALA A 188 5.54 16.17 -3.23
N THR A 189 4.45 16.64 -3.85
CA THR A 189 3.41 17.40 -3.14
C THR A 189 2.63 16.50 -2.17
N LEU A 190 2.21 15.30 -2.60
CA LEU A 190 1.58 14.30 -1.73
C LEU A 190 2.45 13.96 -0.53
N ARG A 191 3.74 13.69 -0.73
CA ARG A 191 4.70 13.45 0.36
C ARG A 191 4.84 14.65 1.30
N GLY A 192 4.67 15.87 0.78
CA GLY A 192 4.63 17.10 1.57
C GLY A 192 3.40 17.21 2.48
N LEU A 193 2.26 16.64 2.07
CA LEU A 193 1.01 16.65 2.84
C LEU A 193 1.02 15.65 4.01
N VAL A 194 1.72 14.52 3.89
CA VAL A 194 1.82 13.48 4.94
C VAL A 194 2.09 14.05 6.34
N PRO A 195 3.16 14.85 6.58
CA PRO A 195 3.42 15.40 7.92
C PRO A 195 2.33 16.37 8.41
N GLU A 196 1.59 17.00 7.51
CA GLU A 196 0.51 17.93 7.88
C GLU A 196 -0.72 17.18 8.37
N TYR A 197 -1.10 16.13 7.65
CA TYR A 197 -2.16 15.23 8.08
C TYR A 197 -1.79 14.48 9.37
N ALA A 198 -0.54 14.03 9.49
CA ALA A 198 -0.06 13.38 10.70
C ALA A 198 -0.10 14.32 11.93
N ALA A 199 0.20 15.62 11.75
CA ALA A 199 0.09 16.60 12.82
C ALA A 199 -1.36 16.82 13.29
N VAL A 200 -2.33 16.85 12.34
CA VAL A 200 -3.76 16.92 12.68
C VAL A 200 -4.21 15.62 13.35
N GLY A 201 -3.74 14.46 12.87
CA GLY A 201 -4.04 13.17 13.49
C GLY A 201 -3.50 13.04 14.92
N ALA A 202 -2.30 13.55 15.19
CA ALA A 202 -1.73 13.60 16.54
C ALA A 202 -2.55 14.46 17.52
N SER A 203 -3.42 15.34 17.02
CA SER A 203 -4.35 16.12 17.83
C SER A 203 -5.69 15.41 18.13
N GLY A 204 -5.85 14.17 17.65
CA GLY A 204 -7.01 13.31 17.93
C GLY A 204 -7.91 13.00 16.73
N ASP A 205 -7.59 13.52 15.54
CA ASP A 205 -8.40 13.30 14.33
C ASP A 205 -8.00 11.97 13.63
N ALA A 206 -8.83 10.95 13.79
CA ALA A 206 -8.58 9.63 13.19
C ALA A 206 -8.61 9.64 11.66
N VAL A 207 -9.42 10.51 11.05
CA VAL A 207 -9.51 10.65 9.59
C VAL A 207 -8.21 11.22 9.04
N ALA A 208 -7.66 12.25 9.69
CA ALA A 208 -6.39 12.83 9.30
C ALA A 208 -5.22 11.84 9.46
N ALA A 209 -5.20 11.07 10.56
CA ALA A 209 -4.19 10.05 10.78
C ALA A 209 -4.20 8.97 9.68
N ARG A 210 -5.40 8.51 9.30
CA ARG A 210 -5.59 7.54 8.22
C ARG A 210 -5.19 8.11 6.85
N ALA A 211 -5.62 9.33 6.54
CA ALA A 211 -5.25 10.00 5.29
C ALA A 211 -3.72 10.15 5.16
N ALA A 212 -3.01 10.46 6.25
CA ALA A 212 -1.54 10.53 6.23
C ALA A 212 -0.90 9.21 5.76
N GLN A 213 -1.42 8.07 6.23
CA GLN A 213 -0.94 6.74 5.86
C GLN A 213 -1.28 6.41 4.41
N GLU A 214 -2.53 6.64 3.99
CA GLU A 214 -3.00 6.36 2.63
C GLU A 214 -2.27 7.21 1.58
N ILE A 215 -1.99 8.49 1.87
CA ILE A 215 -1.20 9.37 1.00
C ILE A 215 0.24 8.85 0.83
N ALA A 216 0.86 8.39 1.92
CA ALA A 216 2.21 7.84 1.87
C ALA A 216 2.26 6.57 1.01
N ILE A 217 1.29 5.66 1.21
CA ILE A 217 1.16 4.43 0.43
C ILE A 217 0.94 4.75 -1.06
N LEU A 218 0.04 5.67 -1.38
CA LEU A 218 -0.23 6.10 -2.75
C LEU A 218 1.06 6.61 -3.43
N ALA A 219 1.79 7.51 -2.77
CA ALA A 219 3.01 8.10 -3.32
C ALA A 219 4.10 7.04 -3.61
N ASP A 220 4.24 6.05 -2.74
CA ASP A 220 5.23 4.98 -2.91
C ASP A 220 4.78 3.99 -4.00
N ASN A 221 3.50 3.62 -4.07
CA ASN A 221 2.96 2.78 -5.14
C ASN A 221 3.05 3.44 -6.53
N VAL A 222 2.86 4.76 -6.63
CA VAL A 222 3.03 5.48 -7.91
C VAL A 222 4.49 5.39 -8.35
N THR A 223 5.42 5.61 -7.41
CA THR A 223 6.85 5.49 -7.69
C THR A 223 7.19 4.09 -8.20
N GLU A 224 6.60 3.07 -7.57
CA GLU A 224 6.81 1.67 -7.94
C GLU A 224 6.24 1.31 -9.32
N LEU A 225 5.02 1.76 -9.64
CA LEU A 225 4.43 1.55 -10.95
C LEU A 225 5.37 2.05 -12.06
N PHE A 226 5.86 3.28 -11.95
CA PHE A 226 6.73 3.86 -12.99
C PHE A 226 8.10 3.20 -13.04
N ASN A 227 8.68 2.80 -11.91
CA ASN A 227 9.91 1.99 -11.89
C ASN A 227 9.73 0.66 -12.63
N ARG A 228 8.55 0.03 -12.51
CA ARG A 228 8.26 -1.23 -13.21
C ARG A 228 7.98 -1.01 -14.68
N LEU A 229 7.22 0.02 -15.03
CA LEU A 229 6.96 0.39 -16.42
C LEU A 229 8.26 0.66 -17.17
N ASP A 230 9.19 1.40 -16.56
CA ASP A 230 10.50 1.71 -17.15
C ASP A 230 11.33 0.44 -17.45
N ARG A 231 11.21 -0.59 -16.60
CA ARG A 231 11.96 -1.85 -16.76
C ARG A 231 11.28 -2.88 -17.65
N ARG A 232 9.95 -2.90 -17.70
CA ARG A 232 9.15 -4.06 -18.19
C ARG A 232 8.17 -3.72 -19.31
N SER A 233 7.92 -2.45 -19.58
CA SER A 233 6.91 -2.02 -20.57
C SER A 233 7.53 -1.26 -21.74
N ALA A 234 6.76 -1.17 -22.83
CA ALA A 234 7.11 -0.32 -23.97
C ALA A 234 6.99 1.17 -23.60
N ALA A 235 7.80 2.02 -24.23
CA ALA A 235 7.81 3.47 -24.00
C ALA A 235 6.40 4.10 -24.10
N ASP A 236 5.59 3.67 -25.07
CA ASP A 236 4.22 4.16 -25.24
C ASP A 236 3.31 3.94 -24.02
N GLN A 237 3.52 2.85 -23.25
CA GLN A 237 2.75 2.62 -22.03
C GLN A 237 3.20 3.53 -20.88
N VAL A 238 4.48 3.88 -20.82
CA VAL A 238 5.01 4.83 -19.84
C VAL A 238 4.38 6.21 -20.07
N ASP A 239 4.29 6.65 -21.32
CA ASP A 239 3.72 7.96 -21.68
C ASP A 239 2.22 8.03 -21.40
N ILE A 240 1.46 6.99 -21.74
CA ILE A 240 0.02 6.92 -21.42
C ILE A 240 -0.18 6.95 -19.90
N ALA A 241 0.57 6.15 -19.15
CA ALA A 241 0.50 6.15 -17.69
C ALA A 241 0.86 7.52 -17.11
N ALA A 242 1.87 8.19 -17.65
CA ALA A 242 2.30 9.51 -17.19
C ALA A 242 1.19 10.54 -17.28
N VAL A 243 0.46 10.57 -18.40
CA VAL A 243 -0.67 11.50 -18.61
C VAL A 243 -1.82 11.18 -17.66
N GLU A 244 -2.22 9.91 -17.57
CA GLU A 244 -3.36 9.48 -16.75
C GLU A 244 -3.11 9.70 -15.26
N TYR A 245 -1.92 9.33 -14.77
CA TYR A 245 -1.57 9.53 -13.36
C TYR A 245 -1.28 10.99 -13.02
N ASP A 246 -0.71 11.79 -13.92
CA ASP A 246 -0.58 13.23 -13.65
C ASP A 246 -1.95 13.88 -13.41
N ASP A 247 -2.95 13.59 -14.26
CA ASP A 247 -4.30 14.15 -14.08
C ASP A 247 -4.94 13.71 -12.75
N LYS A 248 -4.92 12.40 -12.47
CA LYS A 248 -5.47 11.84 -11.22
C LYS A 248 -4.78 12.39 -9.98
N LEU A 249 -3.45 12.40 -9.98
CA LEU A 249 -2.68 12.87 -8.83
C LEU A 249 -2.84 14.36 -8.64
N ARG A 250 -2.95 15.16 -9.71
CA ARG A 250 -3.26 16.59 -9.62
C ARG A 250 -4.63 16.83 -8.98
N LYS A 251 -5.66 16.07 -9.38
CA LYS A 251 -7.00 16.18 -8.80
C LYS A 251 -7.02 15.76 -7.33
N LEU A 252 -6.37 14.64 -6.99
CA LEU A 252 -6.25 14.19 -5.59
C LEU A 252 -5.47 15.19 -4.75
N THR A 253 -4.33 15.68 -5.24
CA THR A 253 -3.51 16.64 -4.51
C THR A 253 -4.29 17.92 -4.23
N ALA A 254 -5.10 18.40 -5.19
CA ALA A 254 -5.98 19.55 -4.97
C ALA A 254 -7.06 19.28 -3.90
N ALA A 255 -7.62 18.07 -3.86
CA ALA A 255 -8.60 17.68 -2.85
C ALA A 255 -7.97 17.47 -1.46
N LEU A 256 -6.76 16.92 -1.39
CA LEU A 256 -6.03 16.68 -0.15
C LEU A 256 -5.29 17.93 0.38
N ASN A 257 -5.31 19.03 -0.37
CA ASN A 257 -4.52 20.20 0.01
C ASN A 257 -5.05 20.89 1.28
N ARG A 258 -4.20 21.75 1.83
CA ARG A 258 -4.47 22.67 2.94
C ARG A 258 -5.78 23.42 2.81
N ASP A 259 -6.12 23.82 1.58
CA ASP A 259 -7.28 24.68 1.29
C ASP A 259 -8.57 23.89 1.01
N TYR A 260 -8.56 22.56 1.14
CA TYR A 260 -9.77 21.74 1.02
C TYR A 260 -9.89 20.72 2.15
N LEU A 261 -9.49 19.45 1.98
CA LEU A 261 -9.76 18.44 3.00
C LEU A 261 -9.10 18.78 4.35
N LEU A 262 -7.88 19.32 4.35
CA LEU A 262 -7.24 19.74 5.60
C LEU A 262 -7.98 20.90 6.30
N ASP A 263 -8.59 21.81 5.54
CA ASP A 263 -9.41 22.88 6.10
C ASP A 263 -10.76 22.35 6.59
N VAL A 264 -11.40 21.44 5.84
CA VAL A 264 -12.63 20.74 6.26
C VAL A 264 -12.42 20.02 7.59
N LEU A 265 -11.29 19.34 7.77
CA LEU A 265 -10.98 18.63 9.02
C LEU A 265 -10.70 19.57 10.19
N ARG A 266 -10.03 20.70 9.95
CA ARG A 266 -9.69 21.67 11.01
C ARG A 266 -10.85 22.57 11.40
N HIS A 267 -11.72 22.88 10.45
CA HIS A 267 -12.80 23.85 10.61
C HIS A 267 -14.12 23.32 10.03
N PRO A 268 -14.63 22.16 10.50
CA PRO A 268 -15.80 21.51 9.90
C PRO A 268 -17.05 22.39 9.90
N ASN A 269 -17.15 23.33 10.84
CA ASN A 269 -18.27 24.28 10.96
C ASN A 269 -18.27 25.40 9.91
N LEU A 270 -17.21 25.52 9.10
CA LEU A 270 -17.10 26.50 8.01
C LEU A 270 -17.49 25.91 6.65
N TRP A 271 -17.80 24.62 6.61
CA TRP A 271 -18.10 23.89 5.39
C TRP A 271 -19.51 23.28 5.46
N ASP A 272 -20.22 23.34 4.34
CA ASP A 272 -21.46 22.58 4.18
C ASP A 272 -21.15 21.10 3.99
N ASP A 273 -21.90 20.24 4.67
CA ASP A 273 -21.79 18.77 4.62
C ASP A 273 -20.34 18.25 4.75
N PRO A 274 -19.61 18.61 5.83
CA PRO A 274 -18.19 18.26 5.98
C PRO A 274 -17.95 16.76 5.93
N ASP A 275 -18.86 15.96 6.50
CA ASP A 275 -18.78 14.49 6.49
C ASP A 275 -18.91 13.89 5.08
N ASP A 276 -19.79 14.47 4.23
CA ASP A 276 -19.93 14.03 2.84
C ASP A 276 -18.67 14.36 2.03
N ARG A 277 -18.06 15.53 2.27
CA ARG A 277 -16.82 15.94 1.62
C ARG A 277 -15.65 15.06 2.02
N VAL A 278 -15.52 14.74 3.31
CA VAL A 278 -14.52 13.79 3.81
C VAL A 278 -14.68 12.44 3.14
N ARG A 279 -15.90 11.88 3.11
CA ARG A 279 -16.19 10.60 2.47
C ARG A 279 -15.91 10.60 0.97
N GLU A 280 -16.22 11.68 0.27
CA GLU A 280 -15.93 11.82 -1.17
C GLU A 280 -14.43 11.75 -1.44
N VAL A 281 -13.61 12.50 -0.69
CA VAL A 281 -12.16 12.50 -0.88
C VAL A 281 -11.53 11.17 -0.48
N GLN A 282 -12.00 10.55 0.61
CA GLN A 282 -11.55 9.21 1.01
C GLN A 282 -11.91 8.15 -0.05
N GLY A 283 -13.12 8.19 -0.60
CA GLY A 283 -13.55 7.28 -1.66
C GLY A 283 -12.72 7.45 -2.94
N ALA A 284 -12.37 8.69 -3.29
CA ALA A 284 -11.48 8.95 -4.42
C ALA A 284 -10.04 8.45 -4.17
N LEU A 285 -9.52 8.63 -2.96
CA LEU A 285 -8.20 8.14 -2.58
C LEU A 285 -8.14 6.61 -2.62
N ASP A 286 -9.15 5.94 -2.06
CA ASP A 286 -9.28 4.48 -2.06
C ASP A 286 -9.44 3.91 -3.48
N GLY A 287 -10.28 4.53 -4.31
CA GLY A 287 -10.49 4.13 -5.70
C GLY A 287 -9.20 4.21 -6.53
N VAL A 288 -8.48 5.34 -6.44
CA VAL A 288 -7.19 5.49 -7.16
C VAL A 288 -6.13 4.54 -6.61
N SER A 289 -6.06 4.33 -5.28
CA SER A 289 -5.12 3.38 -4.68
C SER A 289 -5.38 1.95 -5.17
N THR A 290 -6.64 1.53 -5.22
CA THR A 290 -7.06 0.21 -5.73
C THR A 290 -6.67 0.05 -7.19
N GLU A 291 -7.01 1.02 -8.05
CA GLU A 291 -6.63 0.99 -9.47
C GLU A 291 -5.12 0.93 -9.65
N LEU A 292 -4.36 1.69 -8.86
CA LEU A 292 -2.91 1.70 -8.92
C LEU A 292 -2.30 0.34 -8.60
N VAL A 293 -2.79 -0.34 -7.57
CA VAL A 293 -2.36 -1.71 -7.26
C VAL A 293 -2.70 -2.67 -8.40
N GLU A 294 -3.89 -2.58 -8.98
CA GLU A 294 -4.27 -3.38 -10.15
C GLU A 294 -3.39 -3.09 -11.37
N ASN A 295 -3.04 -1.84 -11.61
CA ASN A 295 -2.14 -1.45 -12.69
C ASN A 295 -0.72 -1.99 -12.47
N ILE A 296 -0.21 -1.99 -11.23
CA ILE A 296 1.06 -2.64 -10.89
C ILE A 296 0.98 -4.14 -11.20
N LYS A 297 -0.11 -4.82 -10.84
CA LYS A 297 -0.34 -6.24 -11.18
C LYS A 297 -0.38 -6.46 -12.69
N GLN A 298 -1.03 -5.57 -13.45
CA GLN A 298 -1.10 -5.66 -14.91
C GLN A 298 0.29 -5.51 -15.56
N VAL A 299 1.12 -4.55 -15.10
CA VAL A 299 2.50 -4.40 -15.58
C VAL A 299 3.34 -5.64 -15.27
N ASN A 300 3.17 -6.23 -14.09
CA ASN A 300 3.84 -7.48 -13.73
C ASN A 300 3.44 -8.63 -14.66
N ALA A 301 2.15 -8.72 -14.98
CA ALA A 301 1.61 -9.70 -15.93
C ALA A 301 1.89 -9.37 -17.41
N ARG A 302 2.64 -8.29 -17.70
CA ARG A 302 2.90 -7.75 -19.05
C ARG A 302 1.62 -7.47 -19.85
N ARG A 303 0.54 -7.15 -19.15
CA ARG A 303 -0.74 -6.75 -19.75
C ARG A 303 -0.76 -5.25 -19.98
N GLY A 304 -1.63 -4.80 -20.86
CA GLY A 304 -1.91 -3.37 -21.02
C GLY A 304 -2.51 -2.79 -19.76
N LEU A 305 -2.20 -1.52 -19.48
CA LEU A 305 -2.79 -0.76 -18.38
C LEU A 305 -4.26 -0.44 -18.66
N HIS A 306 -5.08 -0.54 -17.62
CA HIS A 306 -6.50 -0.18 -17.66
C HIS A 306 -6.80 0.92 -16.65
N PHE A 307 -7.33 2.04 -17.16
CA PHE A 307 -7.75 3.17 -16.35
C PHE A 307 -9.27 3.20 -16.31
N GLN A 308 -9.86 2.93 -15.16
CA GLN A 308 -11.31 2.83 -14.94
C GLN A 308 -11.83 3.93 -14.00
N VAL A 309 -10.99 4.43 -13.11
CA VAL A 309 -11.31 5.48 -12.14
C VAL A 309 -11.19 6.83 -12.81
N SER A 310 -12.28 7.58 -12.86
CA SER A 310 -12.29 8.99 -13.23
C SER A 310 -12.62 9.85 -12.01
N LEU A 311 -11.90 10.96 -11.87
CA LEU A 311 -12.07 11.90 -10.75
C LEU A 311 -12.80 13.18 -11.17
N ASP A 312 -13.56 13.14 -12.27
CA ASP A 312 -14.22 14.34 -12.82
C ASP A 312 -15.32 14.89 -11.89
N GLY A 313 -15.90 14.05 -11.04
CA GLY A 313 -16.85 14.46 -10.01
C GLY A 313 -16.22 15.12 -8.77
N LEU A 314 -14.97 14.77 -8.43
CA LEU A 314 -14.32 15.10 -7.15
C LEU A 314 -14.14 16.61 -6.91
N ILE A 315 -14.06 17.38 -7.99
CA ILE A 315 -13.90 18.85 -7.95
C ILE A 315 -15.13 19.55 -8.55
N GLY A 316 -16.10 18.80 -9.09
CA GLY A 316 -17.27 19.30 -9.80
C GLY A 316 -18.14 20.25 -8.97
N ARG A 317 -18.29 19.97 -7.67
CA ARG A 317 -19.05 20.85 -6.76
C ARG A 317 -18.43 22.24 -6.58
N ARG A 318 -17.10 22.40 -6.74
CA ARG A 318 -16.42 23.72 -6.72
C ARG A 318 -16.67 24.49 -8.01
N LYS A 319 -16.69 23.80 -9.15
CA LYS A 319 -16.97 24.46 -10.44
C LYS A 319 -18.41 24.93 -10.49
N GLU A 320 -19.35 24.13 -9.99
CA GLU A 320 -20.74 24.56 -9.86
C GLU A 320 -20.86 25.76 -8.90
N LEU A 321 -20.30 25.73 -7.68
CA LEU A 321 -20.36 26.90 -6.78
C LEU A 321 -19.68 28.17 -7.35
N GLN A 322 -18.53 28.04 -8.03
CA GLN A 322 -17.88 29.19 -8.69
C GLN A 322 -18.63 29.68 -9.93
N ASP A 323 -19.31 28.79 -10.65
CA ASP A 323 -20.16 29.15 -11.79
C ASP A 323 -21.48 29.77 -11.30
N TRP A 324 -22.01 29.35 -10.13
CA TRP A 324 -23.13 29.99 -9.42
C TRP A 324 -22.76 31.38 -8.89
N ASP A 325 -21.59 31.57 -8.26
CA ASP A 325 -21.10 32.89 -7.84
C ASP A 325 -20.87 33.82 -9.04
N ARG A 326 -20.27 33.32 -10.13
CA ARG A 326 -20.10 34.10 -11.36
C ARG A 326 -21.42 34.47 -12.03
N ALA A 327 -22.41 33.57 -12.00
CA ALA A 327 -23.75 33.84 -12.50
C ALA A 327 -24.51 34.85 -11.61
N PHE A 328 -24.25 34.84 -10.30
CA PHE A 328 -24.82 35.79 -9.34
C PHE A 328 -24.21 37.20 -9.47
N ASP A 329 -22.89 37.30 -9.67
CA ASP A 329 -22.19 38.55 -9.95
C ASP A 329 -22.64 39.15 -11.30
N GLN A 330 -22.81 38.33 -12.34
CA GLN A 330 -23.36 38.80 -13.63
C GLN A 330 -24.82 39.29 -13.51
N ALA A 331 -25.65 38.61 -12.72
CA ALA A 331 -27.04 39.02 -12.52
C ALA A 331 -27.19 40.30 -11.67
N SER A 332 -26.20 40.61 -10.84
CA SER A 332 -26.18 41.83 -10.01
C SER A 332 -25.57 43.04 -10.73
N GLU A 333 -24.70 42.83 -11.73
CA GLU A 333 -24.21 43.87 -12.63
C GLU A 333 -25.23 44.27 -13.72
N ASP A 334 -26.09 43.35 -14.19
CA ASP A 334 -27.17 43.62 -15.16
C ASP A 334 -28.45 44.24 -14.53
N GLY A 335 -28.41 44.53 -13.22
CA GLY A 335 -29.45 45.23 -12.49
C GLY A 335 -29.61 46.68 -12.95
N THR A 336 -30.28 46.88 -14.09
CA THR A 336 -30.70 48.20 -14.57
C THR A 336 -31.44 48.92 -13.44
N PRO A 337 -30.92 50.04 -12.90
CA PRO A 337 -31.57 50.71 -11.79
C PRO A 337 -32.95 51.21 -12.23
N PRO A 338 -33.98 51.08 -11.38
CA PRO A 338 -35.33 51.50 -11.74
C PRO A 338 -35.32 53.00 -12.10
N PRO A 339 -36.05 53.42 -13.16
CA PRO A 339 -36.08 54.80 -13.57
C PRO A 339 -36.53 55.67 -12.39
N SER A 340 -35.69 56.63 -12.02
CA SER A 340 -35.94 57.59 -10.96
C SER A 340 -37.27 58.29 -11.21
N ALA A 341 -38.19 58.16 -10.25
CA ALA A 341 -39.49 58.83 -10.29
C ALA A 341 -39.30 60.35 -10.45
N PRO A 342 -40.03 61.01 -11.36
CA PRO A 342 -39.91 62.45 -11.55
C PRO A 342 -40.38 63.18 -10.30
N ARG A 343 -39.50 64.02 -9.75
CA ARG A 343 -39.86 65.01 -8.73
C ARG A 343 -40.56 66.20 -9.40
N ARG A 344 -41.87 66.27 -9.21
CA ARG A 344 -42.79 67.43 -9.11
C ARG A 344 -44.07 67.23 -9.92
#